data_AF-A0A918L851-F1
#
_entry.id   AF-A0A918L851-F1
#
_cell.length_a   1.000
_cell.length_b   1.000
_cell.length_c   1.000
_cell.angle_alpha   90.00
_cell.angle_beta   90.00
_cell.angle_gamma   90.00
#
_symmetry.space_group_name_H-M   'P 1'
#
loop_
_entity.id
_entity.type
_entity.pdbx_description
1 polymer ?
#
loop_
_entity_poly.entity_id
_entity_poly.type
_entity_poly.pdbx_seq_one_letter_code
_entity_poly.pdbx_strand_id
1 'polypeptide(L)'
;MTDDPRFTGLREAAHALQPRTVALRRLLHRHPEEGLLLPRTQQAVIEALDGLDLKITTGESVGSVVAVLDGGRPGPAVLLRGDMDALPLQEDTGLEFASEVDGSMHACGHDTHTAMLASAARLLHERRSELAGQVVFMFQPGEEGYHGAKHMLDEGLLDVADAPVEKAFALHITSKEESGVVRCRPGPLMASANMFTITVTGRGGHASMPSDACDPVPAAAEMVGALQTVVTRRISVFEPAVLTIASIVAGTTTNIIPETAQLKGTLRTLSEQTRKIMLDEIPKVCEHIAAAHSCTVSFQFEPGYPVTVNDDAVADRVLDLAAAVLGPKHATRMPNPIMGAEDWSYVLERVPGAMAFLGACPPETTPVDAQPNHSNRVVFDEAAFPHGVAAYAAFALDALR
;
A
#
# COMPACT_ATOMS: atom_id res chain seq x y z
N MET A 1 -16.07 24.92 -10.67
CA MET A 1 -15.33 23.74 -11.18
C MET A 1 -16.27 22.66 -11.72
N THR A 2 -17.53 22.66 -11.28
CA THR A 2 -18.65 21.80 -11.74
C THR A 2 -19.06 21.97 -13.21
N ASP A 3 -18.44 22.88 -13.95
CA ASP A 3 -18.91 23.28 -15.30
C ASP A 3 -17.94 22.83 -16.41
N ASP A 4 -16.93 22.01 -16.12
CA ASP A 4 -16.10 21.40 -17.16
C ASP A 4 -16.90 20.29 -17.85
N PRO A 5 -17.25 20.44 -19.15
CA PRO A 5 -18.13 19.51 -19.84
C PRO A 5 -17.56 18.09 -19.91
N ARG A 6 -16.24 17.94 -19.78
CA ARG A 6 -15.54 16.64 -19.80
C ARG A 6 -15.90 15.76 -18.59
N PHE A 7 -16.33 16.37 -17.49
CA PHE A 7 -16.79 15.64 -16.30
C PHE A 7 -18.26 15.21 -16.38
N THR A 8 -19.01 15.71 -17.36
CA THR A 8 -20.44 15.40 -17.51
C THR A 8 -20.65 13.93 -17.88
N GLY A 9 -21.52 13.25 -17.13
CA GLY A 9 -21.90 11.86 -17.37
C GLY A 9 -20.84 10.82 -17.00
N LEU A 10 -19.74 11.21 -16.33
CA LEU A 10 -18.67 10.27 -15.96
C LEU A 10 -19.16 9.18 -15.00
N ARG A 11 -19.96 9.56 -14.00
CA ARG A 11 -20.51 8.60 -13.04
C ARG A 11 -21.44 7.61 -13.72
N GLU A 12 -22.30 8.08 -14.61
CA GLU A 12 -23.23 7.24 -15.39
C GLU A 12 -22.47 6.30 -16.33
N ALA A 13 -21.41 6.78 -16.99
CA ALA A 13 -20.53 5.94 -17.82
C ALA A 13 -19.82 4.87 -16.98
N ALA A 14 -19.32 5.22 -15.79
CA ALA A 14 -18.72 4.26 -14.87
C ALA A 14 -19.72 3.21 -14.39
N HIS A 15 -20.97 3.59 -14.11
CA HIS A 15 -22.04 2.64 -13.78
C HIS A 15 -22.35 1.68 -14.93
N ALA A 16 -22.32 2.15 -16.18
CA ALA A 16 -22.52 1.29 -17.35
C ALA A 16 -21.43 0.22 -17.49
N LEU A 17 -20.22 0.46 -16.96
CA LEU A 17 -19.12 -0.49 -16.94
C LEU A 17 -19.16 -1.46 -15.76
N GLN A 18 -20.00 -1.22 -14.75
CA GLN A 18 -20.09 -2.02 -13.53
C GLN A 18 -20.15 -3.54 -13.76
N PRO A 19 -20.96 -4.08 -14.70
CA PRO A 19 -20.99 -5.52 -14.93
C PRO A 19 -19.63 -6.09 -15.35
N ARG A 20 -18.83 -5.33 -16.12
CA ARG A 20 -17.48 -5.72 -16.53
C ARG A 20 -16.50 -5.61 -15.36
N THR A 21 -16.59 -4.54 -14.58
CA THR A 21 -15.77 -4.36 -13.37
C THR A 21 -15.96 -5.53 -12.41
N VAL A 22 -17.21 -5.86 -12.10
CA VAL A 22 -17.55 -6.97 -11.19
C VAL A 22 -17.12 -8.32 -11.76
N ALA A 23 -17.30 -8.55 -13.07
CA ALA A 23 -16.88 -9.80 -13.70
C ALA A 23 -15.37 -10.03 -13.58
N LEU A 24 -14.55 -9.03 -13.90
CA LEU A 24 -13.09 -9.13 -13.75
C LEU A 24 -12.70 -9.28 -12.27
N ARG A 25 -13.26 -8.46 -11.38
CA ARG A 25 -13.00 -8.55 -9.93
C ARG A 25 -13.25 -9.96 -9.41
N ARG A 26 -14.41 -10.55 -9.72
CA ARG A 26 -14.79 -11.88 -9.23
C ARG A 26 -13.97 -13.00 -9.89
N LEU A 27 -13.51 -12.82 -11.13
CA LEU A 27 -12.59 -13.74 -11.78
C LEU A 27 -11.25 -13.78 -11.02
N LEU A 28 -10.68 -12.62 -10.71
CA LEU A 28 -9.44 -12.51 -9.94
C LEU A 28 -9.63 -13.03 -8.51
N HIS A 29 -10.76 -12.71 -7.86
CA HIS A 29 -11.07 -13.17 -6.50
C HIS A 29 -11.10 -14.69 -6.35
N ARG A 30 -11.57 -15.43 -7.36
CA ARG A 30 -11.57 -16.91 -7.36
C ARG A 30 -10.17 -17.51 -7.52
N HIS A 31 -9.24 -16.78 -8.14
CA HIS A 31 -7.91 -17.27 -8.47
C HIS A 31 -6.82 -16.30 -8.00
N PRO A 32 -6.76 -16.00 -6.69
CA PRO A 32 -5.74 -15.12 -6.15
C PRO A 32 -4.35 -15.68 -6.39
N GLU A 33 -3.40 -14.80 -6.70
CA GLU A 33 -1.98 -15.10 -6.86
C GLU A 33 -1.17 -14.15 -5.97
N GLU A 34 -0.12 -14.66 -5.34
CA GLU A 34 0.69 -13.92 -4.35
C GLU A 34 2.04 -13.49 -4.92
N GLY A 35 2.55 -12.36 -4.43
CA GLY A 35 3.91 -11.92 -4.70
C GLY A 35 4.10 -11.34 -6.10
N LEU A 36 5.28 -11.58 -6.70
CA LEU A 36 5.74 -10.87 -7.89
C LEU A 36 5.31 -11.49 -9.22
N LEU A 37 4.99 -12.79 -9.26
CA LEU A 37 4.70 -13.52 -10.50
C LEU A 37 3.25 -13.98 -10.50
N LEU A 38 2.40 -13.25 -11.23
CA LEU A 38 0.95 -13.43 -11.25
C LEU A 38 0.45 -13.80 -12.66
N PRO A 39 0.83 -14.96 -13.22
CA PRO A 39 0.58 -15.27 -14.63
C PRO A 39 -0.92 -15.31 -14.99
N ARG A 40 -1.81 -15.75 -14.09
CA ARG A 40 -3.26 -15.76 -14.38
C ARG A 40 -3.86 -14.37 -14.28
N THR A 41 -3.48 -13.60 -13.26
CA THR A 41 -3.93 -12.22 -13.08
C THR A 41 -3.42 -11.33 -14.21
N GLN A 42 -2.15 -11.46 -14.60
CA GLN A 42 -1.56 -10.74 -15.74
C GLN A 42 -2.34 -11.04 -17.04
N GLN A 43 -2.63 -12.32 -17.30
CA GLN A 43 -3.40 -12.72 -18.47
C GLN A 43 -4.83 -12.15 -18.45
N ALA A 44 -5.51 -12.21 -17.30
CA ALA A 44 -6.85 -11.66 -17.13
C ALA A 44 -6.90 -10.12 -17.34
N VAL A 45 -5.85 -9.40 -16.91
CA VAL A 45 -5.70 -7.96 -17.18
C VAL A 45 -5.54 -7.70 -18.68
N ILE A 46 -4.67 -8.44 -19.36
CA ILE A 46 -4.46 -8.30 -20.81
C ILE A 46 -5.78 -8.55 -21.57
N GLU A 47 -6.52 -9.60 -21.20
CA GLU A 47 -7.83 -9.91 -21.79
C GLU A 47 -8.88 -8.83 -21.51
N ALA A 48 -8.88 -8.23 -20.31
CA ALA A 48 -9.82 -7.16 -19.99
C ALA A 48 -9.55 -5.87 -20.80
N LEU A 49 -8.28 -5.64 -21.16
CA LEU A 49 -7.85 -4.53 -22.00
C LEU A 49 -7.98 -4.82 -23.50
N ASP A 50 -8.32 -6.04 -23.90
CA ASP A 50 -8.48 -6.40 -25.30
C ASP A 50 -9.54 -5.54 -26.01
N GLY A 51 -9.25 -5.23 -27.27
CA GLY A 51 -10.04 -4.35 -28.12
C GLY A 51 -9.90 -2.85 -27.81
N LEU A 52 -8.94 -2.45 -26.96
CA LEU A 52 -8.56 -1.05 -26.76
C LEU A 52 -7.28 -0.71 -27.51
N ASP A 53 -7.24 0.49 -28.12
CA ASP A 53 -6.07 1.02 -28.81
C ASP A 53 -4.99 1.43 -27.78
N LEU A 54 -4.37 0.45 -27.10
CA LEU A 54 -3.37 0.62 -26.04
C LEU A 54 -2.02 0.02 -26.44
N LYS A 55 -0.92 0.69 -26.09
CA LYS A 55 0.43 0.10 -26.14
C LYS A 55 0.64 -0.68 -24.85
N ILE A 56 0.58 -2.02 -24.90
CA ILE A 56 0.69 -2.89 -23.73
C ILE A 56 2.09 -3.51 -23.67
N THR A 57 2.73 -3.42 -22.51
CA THR A 57 4.00 -4.07 -22.19
C THR A 57 3.87 -4.84 -20.88
N THR A 58 4.50 -6.01 -20.78
CA THR A 58 4.57 -6.81 -19.56
C THR A 58 5.95 -6.68 -18.92
N GLY A 59 6.05 -6.85 -17.61
CA GLY A 59 7.32 -6.82 -16.89
C GLY A 59 8.29 -7.93 -17.30
N GLU A 60 9.58 -7.69 -17.05
CA GLU A 60 10.66 -8.65 -17.36
C GLU A 60 10.92 -9.60 -16.18
N SER A 61 10.99 -9.06 -14.96
CA SER A 61 11.27 -9.78 -13.72
C SER A 61 10.02 -10.01 -12.87
N VAL A 62 8.93 -9.30 -13.15
CA VAL A 62 7.67 -9.34 -12.42
C VAL A 62 6.47 -9.47 -13.35
N GLY A 63 5.36 -10.01 -12.85
CA GLY A 63 4.11 -10.21 -13.58
C GLY A 63 3.29 -8.93 -13.79
N SER A 64 3.93 -7.78 -13.97
CA SER A 64 3.25 -6.50 -14.19
C SER A 64 2.63 -6.39 -15.58
N VAL A 65 1.64 -5.50 -15.71
CA VAL A 65 1.18 -4.99 -17.00
C VAL A 65 1.25 -3.46 -16.96
N VAL A 66 1.83 -2.87 -17.99
CA VAL A 66 1.77 -1.43 -18.22
C VAL A 66 1.07 -1.21 -19.55
N ALA A 67 0.04 -0.38 -19.55
CA ALA A 67 -0.69 -0.02 -20.77
C ALA A 67 -0.68 1.49 -20.96
N VAL A 68 -0.38 1.96 -22.17
CA VAL A 68 -0.35 3.40 -22.50
C VAL A 68 -1.47 3.71 -23.49
N LEU A 69 -2.32 4.67 -23.13
CA LEU A 69 -3.35 5.26 -23.99
C LEU A 69 -2.88 6.59 -24.55
N ASP A 70 -2.87 6.71 -25.87
CA ASP A 70 -2.61 7.98 -26.56
C ASP A 70 -3.88 8.85 -26.59
N GLY A 71 -3.76 10.10 -26.13
CA GLY A 71 -4.79 11.13 -26.23
C GLY A 71 -4.91 11.72 -27.64
N GLY A 72 -5.93 12.55 -27.85
CA GLY A 72 -6.19 13.23 -29.12
C GLY A 72 -5.28 14.43 -29.40
N ARG A 73 -4.53 14.91 -28.40
CA ARG A 73 -3.61 16.06 -28.51
C ARG A 73 -2.27 15.74 -27.84
N PRO A 74 -1.16 16.39 -28.25
CA PRO A 74 0.11 16.30 -27.53
C PRO A 74 -0.02 16.86 -26.11
N GLY A 75 0.75 16.31 -25.17
CA GLY A 75 0.76 16.74 -23.78
C GLY A 75 1.61 15.81 -22.90
N PRO A 76 1.62 16.02 -21.58
CA PRO A 76 2.36 15.20 -20.63
C PRO A 76 1.74 13.82 -20.44
N ALA A 77 2.33 12.98 -19.59
CA ALA A 77 1.71 11.73 -19.16
C ALA A 77 1.13 11.82 -17.73
N VAL A 78 0.08 11.06 -17.48
CA VAL A 78 -0.47 10.82 -16.14
C VAL A 78 -0.48 9.32 -15.85
N LEU A 79 -0.07 8.92 -14.65
CA LEU A 79 -0.02 7.52 -14.24
C LEU A 79 -1.16 7.18 -13.29
N LEU A 80 -1.87 6.09 -13.57
CA LEU A 80 -2.94 5.54 -12.75
C LEU A 80 -2.57 4.11 -12.32
N ARG A 81 -2.63 3.81 -11.01
CA ARG A 81 -2.16 2.52 -10.46
C ARG A 81 -3.29 1.64 -9.92
N GLY A 82 -3.16 0.33 -10.14
CA GLY A 82 -3.96 -0.73 -9.55
C GLY A 82 -3.06 -1.93 -9.28
N ASP A 83 -2.80 -2.19 -8.01
CA ASP A 83 -2.13 -3.39 -7.50
C ASP A 83 -2.99 -4.65 -7.64
N MET A 84 -2.33 -5.80 -7.71
CA MET A 84 -2.87 -7.05 -8.26
C MET A 84 -2.66 -8.29 -7.40
N ASP A 85 -1.74 -8.30 -6.43
CA ASP A 85 -1.40 -9.48 -5.65
C ASP A 85 -2.39 -9.77 -4.51
N ALA A 86 -2.42 -11.02 -4.07
CA ALA A 86 -3.23 -11.50 -2.97
C ALA A 86 -2.37 -11.78 -1.71
N LEU A 87 -3.02 -12.28 -0.66
CA LEU A 87 -2.40 -12.58 0.63
C LEU A 87 -2.46 -14.07 0.97
N PRO A 88 -1.47 -14.60 1.71
CA PRO A 88 -1.41 -15.99 2.17
C PRO A 88 -2.34 -16.23 3.37
N LEU A 89 -3.65 -16.18 3.14
CA LEU A 89 -4.67 -16.51 4.13
C LEU A 89 -5.87 -17.23 3.53
N GLN A 90 -6.42 -18.17 4.30
CA GLN A 90 -7.59 -18.94 3.90
C GLN A 90 -8.87 -18.11 4.00
N GLU A 91 -9.57 -17.91 2.89
CA GLU A 91 -10.84 -17.22 2.84
C GLU A 91 -11.95 -17.96 3.62
N ASP A 92 -12.74 -17.20 4.40
CA ASP A 92 -13.87 -17.65 5.22
C ASP A 92 -15.09 -16.70 5.07
N THR A 93 -15.30 -16.14 3.87
CA THR A 93 -16.39 -15.18 3.61
C THR A 93 -17.74 -15.85 3.32
N GLY A 94 -17.72 -17.07 2.77
CA GLY A 94 -18.90 -17.77 2.28
C GLY A 94 -19.49 -17.21 0.98
N LEU A 95 -18.76 -16.35 0.26
CA LEU A 95 -19.20 -15.80 -1.02
C LEU A 95 -19.28 -16.88 -2.11
N GLU A 96 -20.23 -16.76 -3.04
CA GLU A 96 -20.37 -17.68 -4.19
C GLU A 96 -19.13 -17.68 -5.11
N PHE A 97 -18.30 -16.64 -5.01
CA PHE A 97 -17.07 -16.43 -5.76
C PHE A 97 -15.83 -16.35 -4.86
N ALA A 98 -15.92 -16.92 -3.65
CA ALA A 98 -14.75 -17.10 -2.78
C ALA A 98 -13.61 -17.82 -3.53
N SER A 99 -12.38 -17.57 -3.05
CA SER A 99 -11.16 -18.17 -3.54
C SER A 99 -11.27 -19.68 -3.70
N GLU A 100 -10.85 -20.16 -4.87
CA GLU A 100 -10.71 -21.58 -5.20
C GLU A 100 -9.26 -22.06 -4.98
N VAL A 101 -8.37 -21.18 -4.52
CA VAL A 101 -6.97 -21.45 -4.22
C VAL A 101 -6.78 -21.56 -2.71
N ASP A 102 -6.42 -22.76 -2.24
CA ASP A 102 -6.22 -23.04 -0.81
C ASP A 102 -5.17 -22.12 -0.19
N GLY A 103 -5.51 -21.51 0.93
CA GLY A 103 -4.62 -20.63 1.68
C GLY A 103 -4.35 -19.25 1.05
N SER A 104 -5.08 -18.83 0.01
CA SER A 104 -4.88 -17.54 -0.65
C SER A 104 -6.18 -16.75 -0.81
N MET A 105 -6.15 -15.43 -0.59
CA MET A 105 -7.33 -14.55 -0.66
C MET A 105 -6.94 -13.11 -1.02
N HIS A 106 -7.75 -12.44 -1.84
CA HIS A 106 -7.69 -10.98 -2.02
C HIS A 106 -8.28 -10.22 -0.82
N ALA A 107 -7.68 -10.37 0.36
CA ALA A 107 -8.17 -9.73 1.59
C ALA A 107 -7.76 -8.26 1.73
N CYS A 108 -6.94 -7.72 0.82
CA CYS A 108 -6.64 -6.29 0.76
C CYS A 108 -7.46 -5.55 -0.33
N GLY A 109 -8.16 -6.30 -1.19
CA GLY A 109 -9.03 -5.75 -2.24
C GLY A 109 -8.33 -5.42 -3.56
N HIS A 110 -7.14 -5.96 -3.82
CA HIS A 110 -6.34 -5.68 -5.03
C HIS A 110 -7.04 -6.18 -6.32
N ASP A 111 -7.86 -7.21 -6.22
CA ASP A 111 -8.81 -7.62 -7.27
C ASP A 111 -9.76 -6.48 -7.67
N THR A 112 -10.21 -5.67 -6.70
CA THR A 112 -11.06 -4.51 -6.94
C THR A 112 -10.28 -3.37 -7.60
N HIS A 113 -9.03 -3.12 -7.17
CA HIS A 113 -8.19 -2.04 -7.70
C HIS A 113 -7.87 -2.30 -9.18
N THR A 114 -7.45 -3.53 -9.47
CA THR A 114 -7.20 -4.03 -10.83
C THR A 114 -8.44 -3.89 -11.71
N ALA A 115 -9.60 -4.34 -11.23
CA ALA A 115 -10.82 -4.29 -12.01
C ALA A 115 -11.32 -2.86 -12.28
N MET A 116 -11.23 -1.97 -11.29
CA MET A 116 -11.58 -0.56 -11.45
C MET A 116 -10.62 0.14 -12.42
N LEU A 117 -9.31 -0.15 -12.37
CA LEU A 117 -8.35 0.44 -13.29
C LEU A 117 -8.58 -0.01 -14.74
N ALA A 118 -8.83 -1.29 -14.97
CA ALA A 118 -9.14 -1.81 -16.31
C ALA A 118 -10.43 -1.17 -16.89
N SER A 119 -11.42 -0.93 -16.04
CA SER A 119 -12.66 -0.23 -16.43
C SER A 119 -12.44 1.26 -16.67
N ALA A 120 -11.56 1.91 -15.90
CA ALA A 120 -11.15 3.28 -16.15
C ALA A 120 -10.41 3.42 -17.49
N ALA A 121 -9.57 2.44 -17.86
CA ALA A 121 -8.93 2.40 -19.17
C ALA A 121 -9.95 2.33 -20.32
N ARG A 122 -11.01 1.53 -20.17
CA ARG A 122 -12.12 1.45 -21.13
C ARG A 122 -12.85 2.79 -21.29
N LEU A 123 -13.20 3.42 -20.16
CA LEU A 123 -13.87 4.72 -20.14
C LEU A 123 -13.01 5.81 -20.79
N LEU A 124 -11.73 5.89 -20.42
CA LEU A 124 -10.80 6.88 -20.96
C LEU A 124 -10.52 6.66 -22.44
N HIS A 125 -10.47 5.41 -22.91
CA HIS A 125 -10.32 5.09 -24.33
C HIS A 125 -11.49 5.64 -25.17
N GLU A 126 -12.73 5.52 -24.68
CA GLU A 126 -13.91 6.11 -25.34
C GLU A 126 -13.85 7.64 -25.40
N ARG A 127 -13.15 8.26 -24.44
CA ARG A 127 -12.95 9.71 -24.33
C ARG A 127 -11.58 10.20 -24.78
N ARG A 128 -10.77 9.37 -25.44
CA ARG A 128 -9.37 9.69 -25.74
C ARG A 128 -9.16 10.99 -26.52
N SER A 129 -10.13 11.38 -27.35
CA SER A 129 -10.12 12.66 -28.07
C SER A 129 -10.13 13.90 -27.16
N GLU A 130 -10.59 13.76 -25.91
CA GLU A 130 -10.64 14.83 -24.91
C GLU A 130 -9.31 15.02 -24.17
N LEU A 131 -8.38 14.06 -24.28
CA LEU A 131 -7.10 14.04 -23.55
C LEU A 131 -5.98 14.73 -24.34
N ALA A 132 -5.21 15.58 -23.66
CA ALA A 132 -3.95 16.13 -24.16
C ALA A 132 -2.75 15.44 -23.48
N GLY A 133 -2.14 14.47 -24.17
CA GLY A 133 -1.05 13.66 -23.65
C GLY A 133 -1.37 12.17 -23.58
N GLN A 134 -0.81 11.48 -22.60
CA GLN A 134 -0.92 10.01 -22.45
C GLN A 134 -1.37 9.59 -21.07
N VAL A 135 -2.14 8.50 -20.98
CA VAL A 135 -2.47 7.85 -19.71
C VAL A 135 -1.70 6.55 -19.61
N VAL A 136 -0.90 6.40 -18.55
CA VAL A 136 -0.17 5.19 -18.21
C VAL A 136 -0.95 4.43 -17.14
N PHE A 137 -1.42 3.23 -17.46
CA PHE A 137 -2.06 2.33 -16.53
C PHE A 137 -1.03 1.35 -15.97
N MET A 138 -0.75 1.46 -14.68
CA MET A 138 0.21 0.64 -13.94
C MET A 138 -0.56 -0.47 -13.21
N PHE A 139 -0.51 -1.69 -13.74
CA PHE A 139 -1.03 -2.88 -13.07
C PHE A 139 0.13 -3.59 -12.35
N GLN A 140 0.13 -3.48 -11.02
CA GLN A 140 1.29 -3.75 -10.19
C GLN A 140 1.16 -5.07 -9.40
N PRO A 141 2.10 -6.02 -9.52
CA PRO A 141 2.16 -7.19 -8.63
C PRO A 141 2.91 -6.84 -7.33
N GLY A 142 2.80 -7.67 -6.29
CA GLY A 142 3.72 -7.67 -5.15
C GLY A 142 3.72 -6.42 -4.26
N GLU A 143 2.57 -5.76 -4.05
CA GLU A 143 2.45 -4.70 -3.04
C GLU A 143 2.62 -5.27 -1.62
N GLU A 144 2.18 -6.51 -1.35
CA GLU A 144 2.11 -7.09 0.00
C GLU A 144 3.47 -7.65 0.48
N GLY A 145 4.46 -6.77 0.58
CA GLY A 145 5.80 -7.05 1.11
C GLY A 145 6.88 -7.36 0.07
N TYR A 146 6.56 -7.28 -1.23
CA TYR A 146 7.48 -7.67 -2.31
C TYR A 146 8.05 -6.48 -3.11
N HIS A 147 7.70 -5.25 -2.75
CA HIS A 147 8.23 -4.03 -3.38
C HIS A 147 7.96 -3.95 -4.89
N GLY A 148 6.81 -4.41 -5.35
CA GLY A 148 6.43 -4.42 -6.77
C GLY A 148 6.60 -3.08 -7.50
N ALA A 149 6.27 -1.97 -6.84
CA ALA A 149 6.41 -0.64 -7.43
C ALA A 149 7.87 -0.32 -7.71
N LYS A 150 8.77 -0.73 -6.80
CA LYS A 150 10.21 -0.58 -6.99
C LYS A 150 10.70 -1.40 -8.18
N HIS A 151 10.26 -2.65 -8.32
CA HIS A 151 10.60 -3.48 -9.47
C HIS A 151 10.16 -2.84 -10.79
N MET A 152 8.92 -2.35 -10.86
CA MET A 152 8.42 -1.68 -12.08
C MET A 152 9.18 -0.37 -12.39
N LEU A 153 9.56 0.40 -11.36
CA LEU A 153 10.39 1.59 -11.54
C LEU A 153 11.78 1.24 -12.08
N ASP A 154 12.39 0.17 -11.57
CA ASP A 154 13.69 -0.32 -12.05
C ASP A 154 13.59 -0.84 -13.51
N GLU A 155 12.41 -1.32 -13.92
CA GLU A 155 12.08 -1.73 -15.31
C GLU A 155 11.66 -0.56 -16.22
N GLY A 156 11.77 0.69 -15.77
CA GLY A 156 11.52 1.86 -16.61
C GLY A 156 10.04 2.27 -16.71
N LEU A 157 9.21 1.99 -15.70
CA LEU A 157 7.79 2.39 -15.65
C LEU A 157 7.53 3.85 -16.04
N LEU A 158 8.41 4.79 -15.66
CA LEU A 158 8.22 6.22 -15.94
C LEU A 158 8.69 6.63 -17.34
N ASP A 159 9.35 5.73 -18.07
CA ASP A 159 9.92 5.96 -19.40
C ASP A 159 9.08 5.31 -20.52
N VAL A 160 7.97 4.64 -20.18
CA VAL A 160 7.06 3.97 -21.14
C VAL A 160 6.24 4.94 -21.99
N ALA A 161 6.08 6.18 -21.52
CA ALA A 161 5.35 7.24 -22.21
C ALA A 161 6.32 8.08 -23.06
N ASP A 162 5.79 8.67 -24.13
CA ASP A 162 6.53 9.56 -25.03
C ASP A 162 6.86 10.92 -24.38
N ALA A 163 6.19 11.25 -23.27
CA ALA A 163 6.38 12.46 -22.47
C ALA A 163 6.51 12.14 -20.97
N PRO A 164 7.15 13.03 -20.18
CA PRO A 164 7.29 12.82 -18.74
C PRO A 164 5.95 12.60 -18.04
N VAL A 165 5.93 11.66 -17.09
CA VAL A 165 4.81 11.49 -16.17
C VAL A 165 4.81 12.63 -15.16
N GLU A 166 3.85 13.55 -15.26
CA GLU A 166 3.78 14.74 -14.40
C GLU A 166 2.96 14.51 -13.14
N LYS A 167 1.99 13.59 -13.19
CA LYS A 167 1.07 13.31 -12.09
C LYS A 167 0.78 11.83 -11.96
N ALA A 168 0.59 11.37 -10.72
CA ALA A 168 0.25 9.98 -10.43
C ALA A 168 -0.95 9.86 -9.48
N PHE A 169 -1.81 8.86 -9.69
CA PHE A 169 -2.97 8.61 -8.83
C PHE A 169 -3.26 7.12 -8.61
N ALA A 170 -3.58 6.77 -7.36
CA ALA A 170 -3.98 5.43 -6.96
C ALA A 170 -5.20 5.49 -6.03
N LEU A 171 -6.01 4.43 -6.06
CA LEU A 171 -7.07 4.18 -5.09
C LEU A 171 -6.78 2.92 -4.30
N HIS A 172 -7.13 2.95 -3.03
CA HIS A 172 -7.17 1.76 -2.19
C HIS A 172 -8.53 1.60 -1.54
N ILE A 173 -9.12 0.42 -1.66
CA ILE A 173 -10.45 0.14 -1.14
C ILE A 173 -10.38 -0.19 0.35
N THR A 174 -11.41 0.17 1.10
CA THR A 174 -11.55 -0.26 2.50
C THR A 174 -12.99 -0.50 2.87
N SER A 175 -13.26 -1.59 3.60
CA SER A 175 -14.56 -1.90 4.19
C SER A 175 -14.86 -1.06 5.44
N LYS A 176 -13.86 -0.33 5.95
CA LYS A 176 -13.97 0.46 7.20
C LYS A 176 -14.47 1.88 6.99
N GLU A 177 -15.00 2.18 5.81
CA GLU A 177 -15.55 3.48 5.44
C GLU A 177 -16.84 3.34 4.64
N GLU A 178 -17.68 4.37 4.68
CA GLU A 178 -18.96 4.40 3.97
C GLU A 178 -18.79 4.14 2.46
N SER A 179 -19.64 3.27 1.92
CA SER A 179 -19.57 2.84 0.52
C SER A 179 -19.65 4.02 -0.46
N GLY A 180 -18.71 4.06 -1.41
CA GLY A 180 -18.61 5.09 -2.42
C GLY A 180 -18.03 6.42 -1.95
N VAL A 181 -17.52 6.53 -0.72
CA VAL A 181 -16.86 7.77 -0.24
C VAL A 181 -15.37 7.72 -0.54
N VAL A 182 -14.88 8.68 -1.31
CA VAL A 182 -13.45 8.90 -1.55
C VAL A 182 -12.87 9.74 -0.42
N ARG A 183 -11.78 9.27 0.19
CA ARG A 183 -11.08 9.96 1.27
C ARG A 183 -9.62 10.17 0.95
N CYS A 184 -9.11 11.38 1.17
CA CYS A 184 -7.72 11.71 0.90
C CYS A 184 -7.23 12.78 1.89
N ARG A 185 -5.91 12.96 1.99
CA ARG A 185 -5.29 14.08 2.70
C ARG A 185 -4.00 14.51 2.00
N PRO A 186 -3.65 15.81 2.05
CA PRO A 186 -2.33 16.30 1.67
C PRO A 186 -1.26 15.90 2.70
N GLY A 187 -0.02 15.71 2.27
CA GLY A 187 1.08 15.24 3.11
C GLY A 187 1.01 13.74 3.45
N PRO A 188 1.59 13.29 4.57
CA PRO A 188 1.70 11.86 4.92
C PRO A 188 0.35 11.13 4.95
N LEU A 189 0.10 10.18 4.06
CA LEU A 189 -1.11 9.36 4.04
C LEU A 189 -0.95 8.10 4.88
N MET A 190 0.18 7.41 4.71
CA MET A 190 0.52 6.14 5.34
C MET A 190 1.95 6.19 5.90
N ALA A 191 2.22 5.40 6.94
CA ALA A 191 3.51 5.38 7.61
C ALA A 191 4.56 4.59 6.81
N SER A 192 5.84 4.92 7.03
CA SER A 192 6.93 4.05 6.63
C SER A 192 6.85 2.71 7.36
N ALA A 193 7.34 1.62 6.76
CA ALA A 193 7.55 0.35 7.43
C ALA A 193 9.02 -0.02 7.54
N ASN A 194 9.46 -0.46 8.72
CA ASN A 194 10.77 -1.07 8.91
C ASN A 194 10.62 -2.23 9.89
N MET A 195 11.24 -3.36 9.58
CA MET A 195 11.37 -4.48 10.49
C MET A 195 12.82 -4.58 10.92
N PHE A 196 13.06 -5.05 12.14
CA PHE A 196 14.40 -5.22 12.63
C PHE A 196 14.53 -6.42 13.56
N THR A 197 15.70 -7.05 13.50
CA THR A 197 16.15 -8.07 14.43
C THR A 197 17.40 -7.56 15.15
N ILE A 198 17.35 -7.63 16.49
CA ILE A 198 18.46 -7.31 17.38
C ILE A 198 18.91 -8.62 18.01
N THR A 199 20.18 -8.98 17.82
CA THR A 199 20.77 -10.15 18.50
C THR A 199 21.77 -9.66 19.52
N VAL A 200 21.50 -9.92 20.80
CA VAL A 200 22.39 -9.66 21.92
C VAL A 200 23.22 -10.90 22.18
N THR A 201 24.54 -10.77 22.19
CA THR A 201 25.49 -11.88 22.38
C THR A 201 26.31 -11.65 23.64
N GLY A 202 26.19 -12.58 24.57
CA GLY A 202 26.97 -12.65 25.81
C GLY A 202 27.89 -13.87 25.81
N ARG A 203 27.91 -14.59 26.93
CA ARG A 203 28.63 -15.87 27.09
C ARG A 203 27.84 -16.76 28.04
N GLY A 204 27.42 -17.93 27.56
CA GLY A 204 26.61 -18.85 28.35
C GLY A 204 27.36 -19.44 29.56
N GLY A 205 26.61 -20.03 30.49
CA GLY A 205 27.18 -20.62 31.70
C GLY A 205 26.14 -21.29 32.59
N HIS A 206 26.60 -21.84 33.73
CA HIS A 206 25.70 -22.44 34.72
C HIS A 206 24.96 -21.36 35.51
N ALA A 207 23.64 -21.43 35.64
CA ALA A 207 22.85 -20.37 36.27
C ALA A 207 23.19 -20.12 37.75
N SER A 208 23.79 -21.10 38.44
CA SER A 208 24.29 -20.92 39.82
C SER A 208 25.68 -20.28 39.92
N MET A 209 26.36 -20.05 38.79
CA MET A 209 27.69 -19.43 38.71
C MET A 209 27.66 -18.25 37.72
N PRO A 210 26.78 -17.25 37.91
CA PRO A 210 26.58 -16.18 36.94
C PRO A 210 27.83 -15.30 36.74
N SER A 211 28.76 -15.26 37.72
CA SER A 211 30.04 -14.54 37.61
C SER A 211 30.94 -15.05 36.48
N ASP A 212 30.75 -16.29 36.04
CA ASP A 212 31.57 -16.92 35.01
C ASP A 212 30.99 -16.68 33.60
N ALA A 213 29.76 -16.17 33.54
CA ALA A 213 28.99 -15.91 32.32
C ALA A 213 28.90 -14.42 31.98
N CYS A 214 28.33 -14.11 30.82
CA CYS A 214 27.77 -12.80 30.49
C CYS A 214 26.34 -13.05 30.03
N ASP A 215 25.37 -12.74 30.88
CA ASP A 215 23.96 -13.06 30.64
C ASP A 215 23.32 -12.03 29.69
N PRO A 216 22.89 -12.43 28.48
CA PRO A 216 22.24 -11.52 27.54
C PRO A 216 20.77 -11.23 27.91
N VAL A 217 20.15 -11.98 28.83
CA VAL A 217 18.72 -11.84 29.16
C VAL A 217 18.42 -10.51 29.87
N PRO A 218 19.16 -10.09 30.92
CA PRO A 218 18.97 -8.78 31.52
C PRO A 218 19.20 -7.62 30.53
N ALA A 219 20.23 -7.72 29.69
CA ALA A 219 20.52 -6.73 28.67
C ALA A 219 19.36 -6.58 27.68
N ALA A 220 18.82 -7.70 27.16
CA ALA A 220 17.67 -7.69 26.26
C ALA A 220 16.41 -7.11 26.93
N ALA A 221 16.14 -7.45 28.19
CA ALA A 221 15.01 -6.91 28.94
C ALA A 221 15.13 -5.38 29.14
N GLU A 222 16.33 -4.88 29.44
CA GLU A 222 16.60 -3.45 29.57
C GLU A 222 16.42 -2.70 28.24
N MET A 223 16.89 -3.29 27.13
CA MET A 223 16.71 -2.73 25.79
C MET A 223 15.23 -2.50 25.46
N VAL A 224 14.33 -3.44 25.80
CA VAL A 224 12.89 -3.27 25.55
C VAL A 224 12.36 -1.98 26.18
N GLY A 225 12.66 -1.75 27.46
CA GLY A 225 12.22 -0.53 28.17
C GLY A 225 12.88 0.74 27.65
N ALA A 226 14.18 0.67 27.35
CA ALA A 226 14.93 1.81 26.84
C ALA A 226 14.46 2.27 25.45
N LEU A 227 14.09 1.33 24.57
CA LEU A 227 13.57 1.66 23.24
C LEU A 227 12.22 2.40 23.30
N GLN A 228 11.37 2.12 24.29
CA GLN A 228 10.17 2.93 24.55
C GLN A 228 10.52 4.36 25.02
N THR A 229 11.61 4.49 25.77
CA THR A 229 12.14 5.79 26.18
C THR A 229 12.69 6.58 24.99
N VAL A 230 13.29 5.93 24.00
CA VAL A 230 13.73 6.58 22.74
C VAL A 230 12.56 7.28 22.08
N VAL A 231 11.44 6.59 21.83
CA VAL A 231 10.27 7.19 21.19
C VAL A 231 9.79 8.42 21.98
N THR A 232 9.62 8.28 23.29
CA THR A 232 9.01 9.36 24.10
C THR A 232 9.95 10.52 24.40
N ARG A 233 11.28 10.37 24.28
CA ARG A 233 12.29 11.40 24.62
C ARG A 233 13.04 11.95 23.41
N ARG A 234 13.08 11.24 22.28
CA ARG A 234 13.74 11.70 21.05
C ARG A 234 12.75 12.25 20.03
N ILE A 235 11.52 11.75 20.02
CA ILE A 235 10.53 12.13 19.02
C ILE A 235 9.54 13.13 19.59
N SER A 236 9.23 14.16 18.79
CA SER A 236 8.20 15.13 19.12
C SER A 236 6.84 14.44 19.18
N VAL A 237 5.98 14.83 20.13
CA VAL A 237 4.60 14.34 20.19
C VAL A 237 3.76 14.71 18.96
N PHE A 238 4.23 15.66 18.15
CA PHE A 238 3.61 16.07 16.89
C PHE A 238 4.15 15.31 15.66
N GLU A 239 5.12 14.41 15.86
CA GLU A 239 5.72 13.57 14.83
C GLU A 239 5.46 12.09 15.18
N PRO A 240 4.28 11.54 14.87
CA PRO A 240 3.91 10.25 15.42
C PRO A 240 4.82 9.12 14.92
N ALA A 241 5.28 8.30 15.86
CA ALA A 241 6.09 7.12 15.63
C ALA A 241 5.60 5.98 16.53
N VAL A 242 5.65 4.76 16.02
CA VAL A 242 5.31 3.54 16.75
C VAL A 242 6.50 2.60 16.65
N LEU A 243 7.04 2.19 17.80
CA LEU A 243 8.06 1.15 17.92
C LEU A 243 7.52 0.02 18.78
N THR A 244 7.46 -1.18 18.21
CA THR A 244 6.97 -2.37 18.90
C THR A 244 8.03 -3.45 18.88
N ILE A 245 8.41 -3.96 20.04
CA ILE A 245 9.13 -5.24 20.16
C ILE A 245 8.06 -6.34 20.24
N ALA A 246 7.96 -7.14 19.18
CA ALA A 246 6.92 -8.15 19.04
C ALA A 246 7.39 -9.54 19.50
N SER A 247 8.69 -9.77 19.60
CA SER A 247 9.26 -11.06 20.01
C SER A 247 10.53 -10.86 20.83
N ILE A 248 10.66 -11.65 21.89
CA ILE A 248 11.91 -11.83 22.65
C ILE A 248 12.11 -13.33 22.89
N VAL A 249 13.27 -13.86 22.49
CA VAL A 249 13.60 -15.30 22.63
C VAL A 249 15.00 -15.44 23.18
N ALA A 250 15.14 -16.16 24.30
CA ALA A 250 16.42 -16.47 24.93
C ALA A 250 16.29 -17.70 25.84
N GLY A 251 17.34 -18.53 25.89
CA GLY A 251 17.40 -19.70 26.77
C GLY A 251 16.57 -20.89 26.29
N THR A 252 16.80 -22.03 26.94
CA THR A 252 16.12 -23.31 26.67
C THR A 252 15.66 -24.03 27.92
N THR A 253 16.18 -23.67 29.09
CA THR A 253 15.91 -24.30 30.39
C THR A 253 16.19 -23.30 31.52
N THR A 254 15.94 -23.69 32.77
CA THR A 254 16.03 -22.81 33.95
C THR A 254 17.41 -22.74 34.60
N ASN A 255 18.33 -23.67 34.27
CA ASN A 255 19.64 -23.79 34.93
C ASN A 255 20.84 -23.43 34.02
N ILE A 256 20.58 -22.87 32.84
CA ILE A 256 21.60 -22.46 31.86
C ILE A 256 21.38 -20.99 31.50
N ILE A 257 22.43 -20.19 31.62
CA ILE A 257 22.50 -18.84 31.04
C ILE A 257 22.78 -19.00 29.53
N PRO A 258 21.93 -18.46 28.64
CA PRO A 258 22.13 -18.60 27.20
C PRO A 258 23.31 -17.75 26.69
N GLU A 259 23.81 -18.09 25.50
CA GLU A 259 24.81 -17.28 24.80
C GLU A 259 24.19 -16.06 24.10
N THR A 260 22.92 -16.16 23.67
CA THR A 260 22.25 -15.11 22.91
C THR A 260 20.82 -14.85 23.38
N ALA A 261 20.36 -13.61 23.19
CA ALA A 261 18.96 -13.22 23.24
C ALA A 261 18.58 -12.47 21.96
N GLN A 262 17.46 -12.82 21.34
CA GLN A 262 17.00 -12.19 20.10
C GLN A 262 15.72 -11.38 20.36
N LEU A 263 15.70 -10.15 19.87
CA LEU A 263 14.54 -9.27 19.86
C LEU A 263 14.13 -8.99 18.42
N LYS A 264 12.83 -9.11 18.11
CA LYS A 264 12.28 -8.71 16.80
C LYS A 264 11.25 -7.62 16.98
N GLY A 265 11.30 -6.61 16.12
CA GLY A 265 10.40 -5.47 16.22
C GLY A 265 10.10 -4.81 14.90
N THR A 266 9.21 -3.82 15.00
CA THR A 266 8.73 -3.00 13.89
C THR A 266 8.77 -1.53 14.28
N LEU A 267 9.11 -0.68 13.31
CA LEU A 267 9.08 0.77 13.40
C LEU A 267 8.16 1.33 12.31
N ARG A 268 7.21 2.17 12.73
CA ARG A 268 6.33 2.95 11.86
C ARG A 268 6.50 4.44 12.16
N THR A 269 6.64 5.27 11.14
CA THR A 269 6.80 6.73 11.27
C THR A 269 6.08 7.45 10.15
N LEU A 270 5.61 8.67 10.40
CA LEU A 270 4.89 9.49 9.40
C LEU A 270 5.76 10.58 8.76
N SER A 271 7.06 10.59 9.01
CA SER A 271 8.01 11.47 8.33
C SER A 271 9.38 10.79 8.18
N GLU A 272 10.02 10.98 7.03
CA GLU A 272 11.36 10.44 6.77
C GLU A 272 12.42 11.01 7.73
N GLN A 273 12.21 12.23 8.23
CA GLN A 273 13.05 12.79 9.28
C GLN A 273 12.96 11.97 10.57
N THR A 274 11.73 11.66 11.04
CA THR A 274 11.52 10.84 12.23
C THR A 274 12.01 9.41 12.01
N ARG A 275 11.77 8.85 10.83
CA ARG A 275 12.31 7.55 10.42
C ARG A 275 13.83 7.50 10.60
N LYS A 276 14.54 8.48 10.02
CA LYS A 276 16.00 8.56 10.10
C LYS A 276 16.48 8.67 11.54
N ILE A 277 15.88 9.55 12.36
CA ILE A 277 16.25 9.70 13.77
C ILE A 277 16.12 8.37 14.51
N MET A 278 15.01 7.65 14.31
CA MET A 278 14.77 6.36 14.96
C MET A 278 15.74 5.28 14.49
N LEU A 279 16.01 5.21 13.18
CA LEU A 279 16.99 4.26 12.63
C LEU A 279 18.42 4.53 13.13
N ASP A 280 18.75 5.79 13.46
CA ASP A 280 20.05 6.15 14.05
C ASP A 280 20.10 5.89 15.57
N GLU A 281 19.01 6.15 16.31
CA GLU A 281 19.00 6.05 17.79
C GLU A 281 18.75 4.63 18.31
N ILE A 282 18.00 3.77 17.60
CA ILE A 282 17.75 2.38 18.01
C ILE A 282 19.07 1.60 18.17
N PRO A 283 19.98 1.56 17.18
CA PRO A 283 21.24 0.83 17.31
C PRO A 283 22.08 1.34 18.46
N LYS A 284 22.22 2.66 18.54
CA LYS A 284 23.01 3.35 19.55
C LYS A 284 22.56 3.00 20.97
N VAL A 285 21.27 3.04 21.28
CA VAL A 285 20.79 2.73 22.64
C VAL A 285 21.06 1.27 22.99
N CYS A 286 20.78 0.35 22.06
CA CYS A 286 21.03 -1.07 22.27
C CYS A 286 22.52 -1.40 22.40
N GLU A 287 23.41 -0.74 21.65
CA GLU A 287 24.87 -0.89 21.79
C GLU A 287 25.37 -0.48 23.17
N HIS A 288 24.91 0.66 23.69
CA HIS A 288 25.34 1.14 25.01
C HIS A 288 24.80 0.27 26.15
N ILE A 289 23.57 -0.23 26.03
CA ILE A 289 23.00 -1.18 27.01
C ILE A 289 23.77 -2.49 26.97
N ALA A 290 24.03 -3.05 25.78
CA ALA A 290 24.83 -4.26 25.66
C ALA A 290 26.21 -4.09 26.33
N ALA A 291 26.89 -2.98 26.06
CA ALA A 291 28.19 -2.67 26.65
C ALA A 291 28.14 -2.58 28.19
N ALA A 292 27.09 -1.99 28.76
CA ALA A 292 26.90 -1.92 30.22
C ALA A 292 26.80 -3.31 30.87
N HIS A 293 26.30 -4.29 30.14
CA HIS A 293 26.18 -5.69 30.55
C HIS A 293 27.35 -6.58 30.07
N SER A 294 28.43 -5.99 29.54
CA SER A 294 29.56 -6.71 28.92
C SER A 294 29.14 -7.66 27.78
N CYS A 295 28.01 -7.37 27.12
CA CYS A 295 27.51 -8.04 25.95
C CYS A 295 27.83 -7.23 24.68
N THR A 296 27.61 -7.86 23.52
CA THR A 296 27.64 -7.21 22.21
C THR A 296 26.28 -7.31 21.53
N VAL A 297 26.06 -6.54 20.48
CA VAL A 297 24.80 -6.55 19.73
C VAL A 297 25.06 -6.45 18.23
N SER A 298 24.23 -7.12 17.44
CA SER A 298 24.15 -6.95 15.98
C SER A 298 22.73 -6.61 15.55
N PHE A 299 22.61 -5.77 14.53
CA PHE A 299 21.33 -5.34 13.96
C PHE A 299 21.17 -5.88 12.54
N GLN A 300 19.96 -6.35 12.24
CA GLN A 300 19.50 -6.62 10.89
C GLN A 300 18.28 -5.76 10.67
N PHE A 301 18.39 -4.78 9.78
CA PHE A 301 17.26 -3.98 9.33
C PHE A 301 16.75 -4.56 8.01
N GLU A 302 15.46 -4.82 7.97
CA GLU A 302 14.74 -5.14 6.76
C GLU A 302 13.96 -3.87 6.39
N PRO A 303 14.41 -3.12 5.37
CA PRO A 303 13.71 -1.93 4.94
C PRO A 303 12.37 -2.34 4.34
N GLY A 304 11.28 -1.89 4.96
CA GLY A 304 9.97 -1.88 4.29
C GLY A 304 9.84 -0.61 3.46
N TYR A 305 8.64 -0.06 3.43
CA TYR A 305 8.32 1.07 2.54
C TYR A 305 8.66 2.44 3.15
N PRO A 306 9.01 3.44 2.32
CA PRO A 306 8.99 4.85 2.70
C PRO A 306 7.63 5.33 3.20
N VAL A 307 7.61 6.53 3.78
CA VAL A 307 6.35 7.21 4.10
C VAL A 307 5.60 7.50 2.80
N THR A 308 4.34 7.08 2.70
CA THR A 308 3.49 7.43 1.57
C THR A 308 3.01 8.87 1.77
N VAL A 309 3.59 9.82 1.02
CA VAL A 309 3.28 11.26 1.14
C VAL A 309 2.58 11.72 -0.12
N ASN A 310 1.32 12.15 0.03
CA ASN A 310 0.62 12.78 -1.08
C ASN A 310 1.15 14.20 -1.30
N ASP A 311 1.29 14.61 -2.56
CA ASP A 311 1.46 16.01 -2.93
C ASP A 311 0.21 16.81 -2.51
N ASP A 312 0.44 17.96 -1.88
CA ASP A 312 -0.63 18.74 -1.26
C ASP A 312 -1.67 19.21 -2.29
N ALA A 313 -1.21 19.72 -3.44
CA ALA A 313 -2.07 20.24 -4.48
C ALA A 313 -2.80 19.11 -5.23
N VAL A 314 -2.13 17.98 -5.46
CA VAL A 314 -2.75 16.81 -6.10
C VAL A 314 -3.82 16.20 -5.18
N ALA A 315 -3.57 16.07 -3.88
CA ALA A 315 -4.53 15.53 -2.92
C ALA A 315 -5.79 16.38 -2.79
N ASP A 316 -5.63 17.70 -2.64
CA ASP A 316 -6.78 18.61 -2.59
C ASP A 316 -7.56 18.55 -3.91
N ARG A 317 -6.86 18.43 -5.05
CA ARG A 317 -7.50 18.28 -6.36
C ARG A 317 -8.29 16.99 -6.51
N VAL A 318 -7.79 15.86 -5.99
CA VAL A 318 -8.52 14.59 -5.98
C VAL A 318 -9.84 14.72 -5.24
N LEU A 319 -9.87 15.41 -4.09
CA LEU A 319 -11.10 15.64 -3.33
C LEU A 319 -12.08 16.55 -4.09
N ASP A 320 -11.59 17.61 -4.72
CA ASP A 320 -12.43 18.50 -5.55
C ASP A 320 -13.07 17.75 -6.72
N LEU A 321 -12.31 16.87 -7.39
CA LEU A 321 -12.80 16.06 -8.51
C LEU A 321 -13.81 15.01 -8.04
N ALA A 322 -13.53 14.32 -6.93
CA ALA A 322 -14.49 13.38 -6.34
C ALA A 322 -15.80 14.09 -5.98
N ALA A 323 -15.73 15.27 -5.35
CA ALA A 323 -16.91 16.06 -5.01
C ALA A 323 -17.68 16.51 -6.26
N ALA A 324 -16.99 16.90 -7.33
CA ALA A 324 -17.60 17.36 -8.57
C ALA A 324 -18.31 16.23 -9.33
N VAL A 325 -17.72 15.03 -9.38
CA VAL A 325 -18.21 13.92 -10.23
C VAL A 325 -19.15 12.98 -9.48
N LEU A 326 -18.90 12.76 -8.19
CA LEU A 326 -19.67 11.84 -7.36
C LEU A 326 -20.72 12.57 -6.51
N GLY A 327 -20.48 13.85 -6.24
CA GLY A 327 -21.25 14.69 -5.33
C GLY A 327 -20.50 14.93 -4.01
N PRO A 328 -20.75 16.06 -3.33
CA PRO A 328 -19.95 16.50 -2.18
C PRO A 328 -19.97 15.53 -1.00
N LYS A 329 -21.03 14.73 -0.85
CA LYS A 329 -21.12 13.70 0.20
C LYS A 329 -20.16 12.53 0.00
N HIS A 330 -19.61 12.35 -1.20
CA HIS A 330 -18.71 11.25 -1.58
C HIS A 330 -17.24 11.67 -1.59
N ALA A 331 -16.90 12.84 -1.04
CA ALA A 331 -15.52 13.31 -0.92
C ALA A 331 -15.28 13.83 0.48
N THR A 332 -14.37 13.20 1.22
CA THR A 332 -14.10 13.54 2.62
C THR A 332 -12.60 13.63 2.90
N ARG A 333 -12.14 14.74 3.46
CA ARG A 333 -10.75 14.86 3.90
C ARG A 333 -10.48 13.95 5.11
N MET A 334 -9.38 13.21 5.08
CA MET A 334 -8.95 12.42 6.22
C MET A 334 -8.34 13.33 7.29
N PRO A 335 -8.79 13.25 8.56
CA PRO A 335 -8.23 14.05 9.62
C PRO A 335 -6.82 13.57 10.01
N ASN A 336 -6.58 12.27 9.94
CA ASN A 336 -5.35 11.62 10.36
C ASN A 336 -4.86 10.64 9.29
N PRO A 337 -3.54 10.43 9.18
CA PRO A 337 -2.98 9.32 8.42
C PRO A 337 -3.24 7.97 9.08
N ILE A 338 -2.95 6.90 8.36
CA ILE A 338 -2.97 5.53 8.88
C ILE A 338 -1.55 5.01 9.12
N MET A 339 -1.40 4.08 10.07
CA MET A 339 -0.10 3.48 10.43
C MET A 339 0.24 2.24 9.60
N GLY A 340 -0.58 1.92 8.59
CA GLY A 340 -0.20 1.00 7.51
C GLY A 340 0.95 1.57 6.68
N ALA A 341 1.52 0.77 5.80
CA ALA A 341 2.55 1.18 4.85
C ALA A 341 2.16 0.69 3.46
N GLU A 342 2.66 1.35 2.42
CA GLU A 342 2.27 1.10 1.04
C GLU A 342 3.44 1.45 0.11
N ASP A 343 3.73 0.55 -0.84
CA ASP A 343 4.90 0.66 -1.72
C ASP A 343 4.69 1.65 -2.90
N TRP A 344 3.45 2.11 -3.10
CA TRP A 344 3.13 3.30 -3.91
C TRP A 344 3.98 4.52 -3.53
N SER A 345 4.46 4.57 -2.29
CA SER A 345 5.44 5.57 -1.82
C SER A 345 6.66 5.71 -2.74
N TYR A 346 7.15 4.62 -3.35
CA TYR A 346 8.27 4.69 -4.30
C TYR A 346 7.95 5.50 -5.55
N VAL A 347 6.70 5.47 -6.03
CA VAL A 347 6.25 6.30 -7.16
C VAL A 347 6.13 7.75 -6.73
N LEU A 348 5.57 8.00 -5.54
CA LEU A 348 5.39 9.37 -5.02
C LEU A 348 6.70 10.09 -4.68
N GLU A 349 7.78 9.36 -4.40
CA GLU A 349 9.14 9.93 -4.29
C GLU A 349 9.68 10.48 -5.63
N ARG A 350 9.09 10.07 -6.76
CA ARG A 350 9.54 10.41 -8.12
C ARG A 350 8.59 11.34 -8.86
N VAL A 351 7.29 11.22 -8.62
CA VAL A 351 6.22 11.91 -9.34
C VAL A 351 5.25 12.56 -8.35
N PRO A 352 4.91 13.86 -8.49
CA PRO A 352 3.84 14.46 -7.71
C PRO A 352 2.54 13.66 -7.88
N GLY A 353 1.99 13.16 -6.79
CA GLY A 353 0.84 12.26 -6.88
C GLY A 353 0.05 12.19 -5.60
N ALA A 354 -1.06 11.47 -5.68
CA ALA A 354 -1.89 11.19 -4.52
C ALA A 354 -2.40 9.75 -4.55
N MET A 355 -2.65 9.22 -3.36
CA MET A 355 -3.47 8.05 -3.14
C MET A 355 -4.67 8.45 -2.30
N ALA A 356 -5.82 7.87 -2.62
CA ALA A 356 -7.06 8.07 -1.87
C ALA A 356 -7.68 6.73 -1.50
N PHE A 357 -8.39 6.70 -0.38
CA PHE A 357 -9.18 5.54 0.03
C PHE A 357 -10.58 5.62 -0.57
N LEU A 358 -11.08 4.51 -1.09
CA LEU A 358 -12.48 4.34 -1.46
C LEU A 358 -13.17 3.47 -0.43
N GLY A 359 -14.16 4.03 0.27
CA GLY A 359 -15.00 3.26 1.16
C GLY A 359 -15.89 2.28 0.40
N ALA A 360 -16.01 1.07 0.94
CA ALA A 360 -16.80 -0.03 0.38
C ALA A 360 -17.33 -0.93 1.51
N CYS A 361 -17.79 -0.33 2.61
CA CYS A 361 -18.49 -1.07 3.66
C CYS A 361 -19.76 -1.73 3.09
N PRO A 362 -19.95 -3.05 3.27
CA PRO A 362 -21.19 -3.73 2.87
C PRO A 362 -22.42 -3.08 3.52
N PRO A 363 -23.55 -2.96 2.79
CA PRO A 363 -24.75 -2.27 3.29
C PRO A 363 -25.42 -2.97 4.47
N GLU A 364 -25.11 -4.24 4.73
CA GLU A 364 -25.64 -5.05 5.83
C GLU A 364 -24.91 -4.83 7.16
N THR A 365 -23.84 -4.03 7.18
CA THR A 365 -23.04 -3.75 8.38
C THR A 365 -22.69 -2.27 8.49
N THR A 366 -22.05 -1.90 9.60
CA THR A 366 -21.50 -0.56 9.79
C THR A 366 -20.00 -0.56 9.53
N PRO A 367 -19.39 0.58 9.14
CA PRO A 367 -17.94 0.66 8.97
C PRO A 367 -17.15 0.22 10.22
N VAL A 368 -17.71 0.41 11.42
CA VAL A 368 -17.09 0.00 12.70
C VAL A 368 -17.09 -1.52 12.85
N ASP A 369 -18.17 -2.20 12.46
CA ASP A 369 -18.34 -3.65 12.63
C ASP A 369 -17.86 -4.46 11.41
N ALA A 370 -17.66 -3.80 10.26
CA ALA A 370 -17.12 -4.42 9.06
C ALA A 370 -15.75 -5.05 9.33
N GLN A 371 -15.54 -6.23 8.74
CA GLN A 371 -14.26 -6.92 8.76
C GLN A 371 -13.23 -6.08 7.97
N PRO A 372 -12.08 -5.69 8.56
CA PRO A 372 -11.11 -4.82 7.90
C PRO A 372 -10.36 -5.55 6.78
N ASN A 373 -9.64 -4.80 5.95
CA ASN A 373 -8.59 -5.35 5.08
C ASN A 373 -7.68 -6.28 5.92
N HIS A 374 -7.17 -7.34 5.29
CA HIS A 374 -6.38 -8.43 5.88
C HIS A 374 -7.16 -9.39 6.81
N SER A 375 -8.47 -9.18 7.02
CA SER A 375 -9.35 -10.19 7.62
C SER A 375 -9.72 -11.25 6.59
N ASN A 376 -9.71 -12.53 6.98
CA ASN A 376 -10.19 -13.62 6.14
C ASN A 376 -11.69 -13.61 5.87
N ARG A 377 -12.42 -12.66 6.47
CA ARG A 377 -13.86 -12.44 6.32
C ARG A 377 -14.20 -11.09 5.70
N VAL A 378 -13.20 -10.37 5.18
CA VAL A 378 -13.45 -9.07 4.55
C VAL A 378 -14.33 -9.24 3.32
N VAL A 379 -15.30 -8.34 3.18
CA VAL A 379 -16.17 -8.23 2.01
C VAL A 379 -16.25 -6.75 1.67
N PHE A 380 -16.14 -6.43 0.38
CA PHE A 380 -16.27 -5.07 -0.14
C PHE A 380 -17.58 -4.91 -0.90
N ASP A 381 -18.27 -3.81 -0.67
CA ASP A 381 -19.46 -3.43 -1.42
C ASP A 381 -19.08 -3.10 -2.88
N GLU A 382 -19.45 -3.98 -3.80
CA GLU A 382 -19.20 -3.79 -5.22
C GLU A 382 -19.90 -2.54 -5.77
N ALA A 383 -20.95 -2.03 -5.12
CA ALA A 383 -21.62 -0.80 -5.54
C ALA A 383 -20.72 0.45 -5.47
N ALA A 384 -19.60 0.39 -4.74
CA ALA A 384 -18.60 1.46 -4.70
C ALA A 384 -17.75 1.55 -5.98
N PHE A 385 -17.61 0.47 -6.76
CA PHE A 385 -16.65 0.42 -7.87
C PHE A 385 -16.85 1.49 -8.96
N PRO A 386 -18.08 1.89 -9.35
CA PRO A 386 -18.28 2.99 -10.30
C PRO A 386 -17.69 4.31 -9.81
N HIS A 387 -17.61 4.51 -8.49
CA HIS A 387 -17.02 5.72 -7.92
C HIS A 387 -15.51 5.75 -8.12
N GLY A 388 -14.83 4.60 -7.93
CA GLY A 388 -13.40 4.49 -8.20
C GLY A 388 -13.07 4.65 -9.69
N VAL A 389 -13.85 4.01 -10.58
CA VAL A 389 -13.70 4.17 -12.03
C VAL A 389 -13.88 5.64 -12.46
N ALA A 390 -14.91 6.30 -11.95
CA ALA A 390 -15.16 7.72 -12.25
C ALA A 390 -14.07 8.64 -11.67
N ALA A 391 -13.53 8.34 -10.48
CA ALA A 391 -12.44 9.10 -9.88
C ALA A 391 -11.14 8.99 -10.71
N TYR A 392 -10.77 7.79 -11.16
CA TYR A 392 -9.63 7.60 -12.07
C TYR A 392 -9.80 8.40 -13.37
N ALA A 393 -10.97 8.29 -14.01
CA ALA A 393 -11.25 8.99 -15.24
C ALA A 393 -11.23 10.52 -15.06
N ALA A 394 -11.84 11.02 -13.99
CA ALA A 394 -11.85 12.44 -13.66
C ALA A 394 -10.44 12.98 -13.43
N PHE A 395 -9.59 12.23 -12.71
CA PHE A 395 -8.20 12.60 -12.49
C PHE A 395 -7.41 12.72 -13.79
N ALA A 396 -7.51 11.73 -14.69
CA ALA A 396 -6.80 11.76 -15.96
C ALA A 396 -7.29 12.90 -16.88
N LEU A 397 -8.60 13.09 -17.01
CA LEU A 397 -9.18 14.20 -17.78
C LEU A 397 -8.80 15.58 -17.21
N ASP A 398 -8.66 15.67 -15.90
CA ASP A 398 -8.23 16.89 -15.23
C ASP A 398 -6.74 17.18 -15.40
N ALA A 399 -5.90 16.15 -15.35
CA ALA A 399 -4.46 16.25 -15.52
C ALA A 399 -4.07 16.56 -16.98
N LEU A 400 -4.81 16.01 -17.95
CA LEU A 400 -4.52 16.08 -19.39
C LEU A 400 -5.50 17.00 -20.13
N ARG A 401 -5.41 18.31 -19.87
CA ARG A 401 -6.34 19.32 -20.43
C ARG A 401 -5.94 19.79 -21.83
#